data_AF-A0A8J6F822-F1
#
_entry.id   AF-A0A8J6F822-F1
#
_cell.length_a   1.000
_cell.length_b   1.000
_cell.length_c   1.000
_cell.angle_alpha   90.00
_cell.angle_beta   90.00
_cell.angle_gamma   90.00
#
_symmetry.space_group_name_H-M   'P 1'
#
loop_
_entity.id
_entity.type
_entity.pdbx_description
1 polymer ?
#
loop_
_entity_poly.entity_id
_entity_poly.type
_entity_poly.pdbx_seq_one_letter_code
_entity_poly.pdbx_strand_id
1 'polypeptide(L)'
;MVFVYFIRAGLQTQEYHKNFFPALFLANQMEEEVDFRHEIYQWAFGYTWMEKRQQILHDRNLLLLRIGFRALVDPDTCEQVMAVEPLHWAWRRERPIHHSRAFPMLRRNVQQVNTYGSWSSLPPCMLCRTMHLSLHARGKFEDQP
;
A
#
# COMPACT_ATOMS: atom_id res chain seq x y z
N MET A 1 -0.97 -4.83 9.00
CA MET A 1 -1.04 -3.46 9.59
C MET A 1 -2.46 -2.90 9.70
N VAL A 2 -3.13 -2.51 8.61
CA VAL A 2 -4.42 -1.75 8.67
C VAL A 2 -5.48 -2.40 9.55
N PHE A 3 -5.73 -3.69 9.38
CA PHE A 3 -6.73 -4.40 10.19
C PHE A 3 -6.37 -4.44 11.68
N VAL A 4 -5.08 -4.51 12.02
CA VAL A 4 -4.60 -4.43 13.40
C VAL A 4 -4.95 -3.07 14.01
N TYR A 5 -4.86 -1.98 13.24
CA TYR A 5 -5.28 -0.66 13.72
C TYR A 5 -6.78 -0.60 13.99
N PHE A 6 -7.60 -1.24 13.15
CA PHE A 6 -9.04 -1.31 13.38
C PHE A 6 -9.38 -2.03 14.68
N ILE A 7 -8.72 -3.16 14.94
CA ILE A 7 -8.86 -3.91 16.19
C ILE A 7 -8.41 -3.05 17.38
N ARG A 8 -7.22 -2.44 17.32
CA ARG A 8 -6.68 -1.60 18.40
C ARG A 8 -7.55 -0.38 18.72
N ALA A 9 -8.20 0.19 17.71
CA ALA A 9 -9.10 1.33 17.86
C ALA A 9 -10.52 0.92 18.31
N GLY A 10 -10.81 -0.38 18.39
CA GLY A 10 -12.16 -0.89 18.69
C GLY A 10 -13.19 -0.39 17.67
N LEU A 11 -12.82 -0.36 16.38
CA LEU A 11 -13.73 0.10 15.32
C LEU A 11 -14.83 -0.92 15.08
N GLN A 12 -16.06 -0.44 14.89
CA GLN A 12 -17.15 -1.25 14.38
C GLN A 12 -17.06 -1.39 12.85
N THR A 13 -17.62 -2.45 12.27
CA THR A 13 -17.56 -2.71 10.81
C THR A 13 -18.09 -1.54 9.97
N GLN A 14 -19.11 -0.83 10.47
CA GLN A 14 -19.66 0.37 9.84
C GLN A 14 -18.62 1.50 9.73
N GLU A 15 -17.63 1.53 10.60
CA GLU A 15 -16.57 2.53 10.61
C GLU A 15 -15.39 2.20 9.68
N TYR A 16 -15.35 1.00 9.08
CA TYR A 16 -14.16 0.55 8.34
C TYR A 16 -13.94 1.36 7.07
N HIS A 17 -15.01 1.66 6.31
CA HIS A 17 -14.90 2.39 5.05
C HIS A 17 -14.26 3.78 5.24
N LYS A 18 -14.69 4.54 6.26
CA LYS A 18 -14.17 5.88 6.56
C LYS A 18 -12.74 5.86 7.10
N ASN A 19 -12.35 4.80 7.81
CA ASN A 19 -11.03 4.69 8.45
C ASN A 19 -9.98 3.96 7.61
N PHE A 20 -10.38 3.30 6.51
CA PHE A 20 -9.46 2.50 5.71
C PHE A 20 -8.30 3.31 5.14
N PHE A 21 -8.57 4.43 4.46
CA PHE A 21 -7.52 5.25 3.88
C PHE A 21 -6.62 5.94 4.93
N PRO A 22 -7.16 6.54 6.01
CA PRO A 22 -6.34 7.03 7.12
C PRO A 22 -5.42 5.95 7.73
N ALA A 23 -5.94 4.74 7.91
CA ALA A 23 -5.18 3.60 8.45
C ALA A 23 -4.11 3.10 7.47
N LEU A 24 -4.43 3.02 6.17
CA LEU A 24 -3.48 2.65 5.12
C LEU A 24 -2.37 3.70 4.98
N PHE A 25 -2.73 4.98 5.07
CA PHE A 25 -1.78 6.08 5.10
C PHE A 25 -0.82 5.96 6.29
N LEU A 26 -1.35 5.73 7.49
CA LEU A 26 -0.53 5.48 8.68
C LEU A 26 0.39 4.26 8.51
N ALA A 27 -0.12 3.15 7.95
CA ALA A 27 0.67 1.95 7.71
C ALA A 27 1.84 2.22 6.75
N ASN A 28 1.58 2.94 5.65
CA ASN A 28 2.61 3.35 4.70
C ASN A 28 3.69 4.21 5.38
N GLN A 29 3.31 5.17 6.23
CA GLN A 29 4.27 6.01 6.97
C GLN A 29 5.14 5.23 7.96
N MET A 30 4.65 4.11 8.50
CA MET A 30 5.38 3.31 9.50
C MET A 30 6.35 2.31 8.88
N GLU A 31 6.01 1.75 7.72
CA GLU A 31 6.74 0.61 7.13
C GLU A 31 7.53 0.97 5.86
N GLU A 32 7.08 1.98 5.10
CA GLU A 32 7.66 2.26 3.78
C GLU A 32 8.66 3.40 3.83
N GLU A 33 9.87 3.13 3.32
CA GLU A 33 10.87 4.18 3.06
C GLU A 33 10.51 5.03 1.83
N VAL A 34 9.71 4.48 0.92
CA VAL A 34 9.25 5.15 -0.31
C VAL A 34 7.94 5.88 -0.04
N ASP A 35 7.92 7.16 -0.41
CA ASP A 35 6.76 8.03 -0.25
C ASP A 35 5.67 7.73 -1.31
N PHE A 36 4.68 6.91 -0.94
CA PHE A 36 3.48 6.62 -1.75
C PHE A 36 2.27 7.47 -1.34
N ARG A 37 2.47 8.59 -0.64
CA ARG A 37 1.36 9.40 -0.11
C ARG A 37 0.49 9.96 -1.23
N HIS A 38 1.09 10.35 -2.36
CA HIS A 38 0.38 10.96 -3.49
C HIS A 38 -0.59 9.97 -4.13
N GLU A 39 -0.16 8.74 -4.32
CA GLU A 39 -0.96 7.65 -4.86
C GLU A 39 -2.12 7.35 -3.90
N ILE A 40 -1.85 7.23 -2.60
CA ILE A 40 -2.90 7.00 -1.60
C ILE A 40 -3.95 8.11 -1.63
N TYR A 41 -3.54 9.38 -1.75
CA TYR A 41 -4.48 10.50 -1.86
C TYR A 41 -5.35 10.41 -3.12
N GLN A 42 -4.74 10.10 -4.27
CA GLN A 42 -5.48 9.95 -5.53
C GLN A 42 -6.49 8.80 -5.47
N TRP A 43 -6.11 7.65 -4.90
CA TRP A 43 -7.03 6.52 -4.73
C TRP A 43 -8.15 6.80 -3.73
N ALA A 44 -7.88 7.57 -2.68
CA ALA A 44 -8.88 7.90 -1.66
C ALA A 44 -9.92 8.92 -2.12
N PHE A 45 -9.50 9.92 -2.90
CA PHE A 45 -10.30 11.13 -3.14
C PHE A 45 -10.46 11.50 -4.62
N GLY A 46 -9.88 10.73 -5.53
CA GLY A 46 -9.89 11.02 -6.97
C GLY A 46 -9.26 12.37 -7.26
N TYR A 47 -9.83 13.11 -8.21
CA TYR A 47 -9.33 14.41 -8.67
C TYR A 47 -9.35 15.50 -7.60
N THR A 48 -10.20 15.37 -6.58
CA THR A 48 -10.35 16.34 -5.47
C THR A 48 -9.34 16.15 -4.34
N TRP A 49 -8.34 15.29 -4.53
CA TRP A 49 -7.41 14.88 -3.47
C TRP A 49 -6.60 16.03 -2.88
N MET A 50 -6.28 17.07 -3.66
CA MET A 50 -5.55 18.24 -3.19
C MET A 50 -6.31 18.97 -2.07
N GLU A 51 -7.62 19.11 -2.23
CA GLU A 51 -8.51 19.78 -1.27
C GLU A 51 -8.72 18.93 -0.02
N LYS A 52 -8.85 17.60 -0.21
CA LYS A 52 -9.12 16.64 0.87
C LYS A 52 -7.87 16.14 1.59
N ARG A 53 -6.68 16.57 1.16
CA ARG A 53 -5.39 16.18 1.76
C ARG A 53 -5.35 16.46 3.26
N GLN A 54 -5.85 17.61 3.69
CA GLN A 54 -5.85 17.97 5.11
C GLN A 54 -6.82 17.10 5.92
N GLN A 55 -7.95 16.71 5.32
CA GLN A 55 -8.95 15.86 5.96
C GLN A 55 -8.36 14.48 6.33
N ILE A 56 -7.72 13.80 5.38
CA ILE A 56 -7.11 12.49 5.68
C ILE A 56 -5.96 12.58 6.68
N LEU A 57 -5.19 13.66 6.69
CA LEU A 57 -4.16 13.88 7.70
C LEU A 57 -4.77 14.06 9.09
N HIS A 58 -5.88 14.80 9.18
CA HIS A 58 -6.66 14.95 10.40
C HIS A 58 -7.24 13.61 10.88
N ASP A 59 -7.93 12.88 10.01
CA ASP A 59 -8.54 11.58 10.33
C ASP A 59 -7.48 10.56 10.76
N ARG A 60 -6.31 10.58 10.11
CA ARG A 60 -5.16 9.74 10.49
C ARG A 60 -4.65 10.06 11.88
N ASN A 61 -4.58 11.35 12.25
CA ASN A 61 -4.18 11.75 13.60
C ASN A 61 -5.22 11.31 14.64
N LEU A 62 -6.52 11.43 14.33
CA LEU A 62 -7.59 10.92 15.20
C LEU A 62 -7.49 9.41 15.39
N LEU A 63 -7.22 8.66 14.32
CA LEU A 63 -7.01 7.22 14.41
C LEU A 63 -5.79 6.89 15.27
N LEU A 64 -4.67 7.60 15.09
CA LEU A 64 -3.45 7.41 15.87
C LEU A 64 -3.68 7.65 17.37
N LEU A 65 -4.45 8.70 17.70
CA LEU A 65 -4.90 8.96 19.08
C LEU A 65 -5.77 7.81 19.60
N ARG A 66 -6.74 7.34 18.80
CA ARG A 66 -7.68 6.28 19.20
C ARG A 66 -6.99 4.93 19.45
N ILE A 67 -5.89 4.62 18.75
CA ILE A 67 -5.08 3.42 19.02
C ILE A 67 -4.07 3.61 20.17
N GLY A 68 -4.05 4.79 20.80
CA GLY A 68 -3.13 5.13 21.89
C GLY A 68 -1.68 5.27 21.42
N PHE A 69 -1.47 5.83 20.22
CA PHE A 69 -0.16 5.98 19.57
C PHE A 69 0.59 4.66 19.29
N ARG A 70 -0.05 3.51 19.47
CA ARG A 70 0.51 2.18 19.19
C ARG A 70 0.39 1.86 17.69
N ALA A 71 1.12 2.60 16.86
CA ALA A 71 1.17 2.38 15.41
C ALA A 71 2.18 1.30 15.01
N LEU A 72 3.21 1.04 15.82
CA LEU A 72 4.13 -0.06 15.56
C LEU A 72 3.39 -1.41 15.73
N VAL A 73 3.55 -2.31 14.78
CA VAL A 73 2.96 -3.65 14.82
C VAL A 73 4.04 -4.64 14.47
N ASP A 74 4.19 -5.66 15.30
CA ASP A 74 5.17 -6.71 15.05
C ASP A 74 4.70 -7.59 13.87
N PRO A 75 5.63 -8.10 13.05
CA PRO A 75 5.33 -9.01 11.94
C PRO A 75 4.46 -10.19 12.39
N ASP A 76 4.78 -10.81 13.52
CA ASP A 76 4.03 -11.94 14.10
C ASP A 76 2.56 -11.59 14.37
N THR A 77 2.26 -10.34 14.75
CA THR A 77 0.88 -9.89 14.95
C THR A 77 0.13 -9.84 13.61
N CYS A 78 0.80 -9.45 12.52
CA CYS A 78 0.21 -9.49 11.19
C CYS A 78 -0.02 -10.93 10.73
N GLU A 79 0.92 -11.84 10.98
CA GLU A 79 0.78 -13.26 10.66
C GLU A 79 -0.41 -13.89 11.38
N GLN A 80 -0.57 -13.62 12.69
CA GLN A 80 -1.73 -14.08 13.47
C GLN A 80 -3.06 -13.61 12.86
N VAL A 81 -3.14 -12.36 12.42
CA VAL A 81 -4.34 -11.82 11.76
C VAL A 81 -4.61 -12.51 10.42
N MET A 82 -3.58 -12.74 9.60
CA MET A 82 -3.73 -13.43 8.31
C MET A 82 -4.11 -14.89 8.49
N ALA A 83 -3.64 -15.54 9.56
CA ALA A 83 -3.94 -16.93 9.89
C ALA A 83 -5.42 -17.18 10.22
N VAL A 84 -6.20 -16.14 10.56
CA VAL A 84 -7.65 -16.25 10.81
C VAL A 84 -8.40 -16.69 9.54
N GLU A 85 -8.02 -16.16 8.39
CA GLU A 85 -8.59 -16.53 7.09
C GLU A 85 -7.47 -16.59 6.04
N PRO A 86 -6.71 -17.70 5.98
CA PRO A 86 -5.46 -17.77 5.21
C PRO A 86 -5.70 -17.79 3.69
N LEU A 87 -6.91 -18.13 3.23
CA LEU A 87 -7.23 -18.20 1.80
C LEU A 87 -7.70 -16.87 1.20
N HIS A 88 -7.81 -15.82 2.03
CA HIS A 88 -8.23 -14.50 1.58
C HIS A 88 -7.29 -13.97 0.48
N TRP A 89 -7.87 -13.48 -0.62
CA TRP A 89 -7.11 -13.04 -1.80
C TRP A 89 -6.11 -11.90 -1.48
N ALA A 90 -6.41 -11.07 -0.48
CA ALA A 90 -5.53 -9.96 -0.11
C ALA A 90 -4.17 -10.42 0.43
N TRP A 91 -4.08 -11.61 1.03
CA TRP A 91 -2.84 -12.15 1.59
C TRP A 91 -1.90 -12.72 0.54
N ARG A 92 -2.40 -12.99 -0.66
CA ARG A 92 -1.59 -13.41 -1.82
C ARG A 92 -0.84 -12.25 -2.48
N ARG A 93 -0.96 -11.03 -1.95
CA ARG A 93 -0.28 -9.84 -2.47
C ARG A 93 1.14 -9.79 -1.91
N GLU A 94 2.07 -10.44 -2.60
CA GLU A 94 3.48 -10.40 -2.24
C GLU A 94 4.19 -9.19 -2.88
N ARG A 95 5.12 -8.61 -2.14
CA ARG A 95 6.04 -7.59 -2.66
C ARG A 95 7.17 -8.30 -3.41
N PRO A 96 7.40 -7.99 -4.70
CA PRO A 96 8.58 -8.52 -5.37
C PRO A 96 9.85 -7.85 -4.84
N ILE A 97 10.94 -8.63 -4.77
CA ILE A 97 12.26 -8.22 -4.23
C ILE A 97 12.81 -6.93 -4.88
N HIS A 98 12.43 -6.66 -6.14
CA HIS A 98 12.94 -5.53 -6.91
C HIS A 98 12.10 -4.23 -6.79
N HIS A 99 11.01 -4.24 -6.01
CA HIS A 99 10.19 -3.05 -5.81
C HIS A 99 10.52 -2.38 -4.47
N SER A 100 10.66 -1.04 -4.52
CA SER A 100 10.97 -0.11 -3.42
C SER A 100 12.44 0.24 -3.12
N ARG A 101 13.41 0.01 -4.02
CA ARG A 101 14.84 0.45 -3.91
C ARG A 101 15.58 0.10 -2.60
N ALA A 102 14.94 -0.55 -1.64
CA ALA A 102 15.56 -1.08 -0.45
C ALA A 102 16.20 -2.41 -0.83
N PHE A 103 17.45 -2.34 -1.31
CA PHE A 103 18.30 -3.51 -1.27
C PHE A 103 18.46 -3.89 0.21
N PRO A 104 18.19 -5.13 0.61
CA PRO A 104 18.59 -5.61 1.92
C PRO A 104 20.10 -5.38 2.04
N MET A 105 20.52 -4.47 2.92
CA MET A 105 21.93 -4.18 3.19
C MET A 105 22.72 -5.41 3.68
N LEU A 106 22.06 -6.55 3.86
CA LEU A 106 22.64 -7.80 4.34
C LEU A 106 22.81 -8.89 3.25
N ARG A 107 23.34 -8.54 2.07
CA ARG A 107 24.18 -9.45 1.26
C ARG A 107 25.13 -8.64 0.37
N ARG A 108 26.25 -8.18 0.95
CA ARG A 108 27.44 -7.82 0.16
C ARG A 108 28.03 -9.09 -0.46
N ASN A 109 27.68 -9.36 -1.72
CA ASN A 109 28.58 -9.97 -2.71
C ASN A 109 27.87 -10.12 -4.06
N VAL A 110 27.44 -9.00 -4.64
CA VAL A 110 27.26 -8.93 -6.10
C VAL A 110 27.91 -7.64 -6.53
N GLN A 111 28.86 -7.77 -7.46
CA GLN A 111 29.68 -6.69 -7.99
C GLN A 111 28.84 -5.45 -8.28
N GLN A 112 29.31 -4.31 -7.78
CA GLN A 112 28.89 -3.00 -8.21
C GLN A 112 28.96 -2.92 -9.73
N VAL A 113 27.80 -2.95 -10.38
CA VAL A 113 27.63 -2.30 -11.67
C VAL A 113 26.78 -1.07 -11.40
N ASN A 114 27.46 0.01 -11.01
CA ASN A 114 26.96 1.35 -11.29
C ASN A 114 27.06 1.49 -12.83
N THR A 115 26.10 2.06 -13.58
CA THR A 115 25.72 3.47 -13.49
C THR A 115 24.62 3.83 -14.54
N TYR A 116 23.66 4.69 -14.13
CA TYR A 116 22.85 5.68 -14.89
C TYR A 116 21.90 5.18 -16.02
N GLY A 117 20.70 5.70 -16.26
CA GLY A 117 20.11 7.01 -15.97
C GLY A 117 19.29 7.40 -17.21
N SER A 118 18.04 6.94 -17.31
CA SER A 118 16.97 7.42 -18.20
C SER A 118 15.76 6.49 -18.04
N TRP A 119 14.55 7.03 -18.06
CA TRP A 119 13.30 6.25 -17.97
C TRP A 119 13.10 5.25 -19.13
N SER A 120 13.97 5.26 -20.13
CA SER A 120 13.92 4.41 -21.32
C SER A 120 14.75 3.13 -21.25
N SER A 121 15.49 2.86 -20.18
CA SER A 121 16.40 1.69 -20.10
C SER A 121 16.19 0.78 -18.88
N LEU A 122 15.02 0.82 -18.25
CA LEU A 122 14.62 -0.23 -17.30
C LEU A 122 13.94 -1.38 -18.08
N PRO A 123 14.39 -2.65 -17.92
CA PRO A 123 13.61 -3.76 -18.43
C PRO A 123 12.21 -3.71 -17.78
N PRO A 124 11.12 -3.75 -18.56
CA PRO A 124 9.78 -3.59 -18.01
C PRO A 124 9.51 -4.73 -17.02
N CYS A 125 9.04 -4.37 -15.81
CA CYS A 125 8.61 -5.37 -14.83
C CYS A 125 7.52 -6.25 -15.46
N MET A 126 7.81 -7.53 -15.60
CA MET A 126 6.94 -8.53 -16.25
C MET A 126 5.58 -8.63 -15.55
N LEU A 127 5.52 -8.34 -14.24
CA LEU A 127 4.30 -8.32 -13.42
C LEU A 127 3.47 -7.03 -13.63
N CYS A 128 4.13 -5.87 -13.81
CA CYS A 128 3.43 -4.62 -14.12
C CYS A 128 2.82 -4.64 -15.54
N ARG A 129 3.51 -5.28 -16.49
CA ARG A 129 3.03 -5.44 -17.87
C ARG A 129 1.76 -6.30 -17.94
N THR A 130 1.70 -7.37 -17.15
CA THR A 130 0.53 -8.26 -17.08
C THR A 130 -0.69 -7.57 -16.46
N MET A 131 -0.51 -6.75 -15.42
CA MET A 131 -1.62 -5.98 -14.85
C MET A 131 -2.18 -4.94 -15.84
N HIS A 132 -1.31 -4.23 -16.57
CA HIS A 132 -1.75 -3.23 -17.55
C HIS A 132 -2.48 -3.86 -18.76
N LEU A 133 -2.03 -5.04 -19.22
CA LEU A 133 -2.71 -5.82 -20.27
C LEU A 133 -4.06 -6.37 -19.80
N SER A 134 -4.17 -6.81 -18.54
CA SER A 134 -5.45 -7.31 -17.99
C SER A 134 -6.51 -6.23 -17.76
N LEU A 135 -6.09 -4.98 -17.48
CA LEU A 135 -7.00 -3.83 -17.41
C LEU A 135 -7.47 -3.40 -18.82
N HIS A 136 -6.57 -3.39 -19.81
CA HIS A 136 -6.94 -3.03 -21.18
C HIS A 136 -7.79 -4.09 -21.89
N ALA A 137 -7.69 -5.36 -21.50
CA ALA A 137 -8.52 -6.46 -22.01
C ALA A 137 -9.95 -6.43 -21.47
N ARG A 138 -10.20 -5.78 -20.31
CA ARG A 138 -11.56 -5.63 -19.74
C ARG A 138 -12.32 -4.40 -20.24
N GLY A 139 -11.67 -3.49 -20.96
CA GLY A 139 -12.28 -2.28 -21.52
C GLY A 139 -12.57 -2.35 -23.03
N LYS A 140 -12.70 -3.55 -23.62
CA LYS A 140 -12.98 -3.73 -25.06
C LYS A 140 -14.27 -4.53 -25.33
N PHE A 141 -15.28 -4.38 -24.50
CA PHE A 141 -16.64 -4.85 -24.77
C PHE A 141 -17.58 -3.74 -24.30
N GLU A 142 -18.51 -3.32 -25.18
CA GLU A 142 -19.23 -2.03 -25.17
C GLU A 142 -18.33 -0.93 -25.77
N ASP A 143 -18.39 -0.62 -27.07
CA ASP A 143 -19.56 -0.13 -27.79
C ASP A 143 -19.59 -0.59 -29.26
N GLN A 144 -20.74 -1.09 -29.71
CA GLN A 144 -21.25 -0.98 -31.08
C GLN A 144 -22.75 -1.32 -31.08
N PRO A 145 -23.58 -0.60 -31.83
CA PRO A 145 -23.61 -0.79 -33.28
C PRO A 145 -23.09 0.39 -34.11
#